data_AF-A0A926PZW3-F1
#
_entry.id   AF-A0A926PZW3-F1
#
_cell.length_a   1.000
_cell.length_b   1.000
_cell.length_c   1.000
_cell.angle_alpha   90.00
_cell.angle_beta   90.00
_cell.angle_gamma   90.00
#
_symmetry.space_group_name_H-M   'P 1'
#
loop_
_entity.id
_entity.type
_entity.pdbx_description
1 polymer ?
#
loop_
_entity_poly.entity_id
_entity_poly.type
_entity_poly.pdbx_seq_one_letter_code
_entity_poly.pdbx_strand_id
1 'polypeptide(L)'
;MVDAPRLISPEIAETYGVSLSTVTKTWMQHPEWPGSTGKRGRFKEYDAAAVDKFVQDHAARPTVDLEPERLYTAQELEEADIGVTAGTIRADRSRDRWPEPDNTAHGVNRWRGSTVTQTMSKRRSYRRSSHGDEE
;
A
#
# COMPACT_ATOMS: atom_id res chain seq x y z
N MET A 1 23.96 -2.80 -21.91
CA MET A 1 23.33 -3.73 -20.95
C MET A 1 23.75 -3.25 -19.58
N VAL A 2 22.85 -2.55 -18.88
CA VAL A 2 23.16 -2.00 -17.55
C VAL A 2 22.97 -3.15 -16.57
N ASP A 3 24.04 -3.54 -15.87
CA ASP A 3 23.98 -4.55 -14.80
C ASP A 3 22.93 -4.07 -13.80
N ALA A 4 21.79 -4.77 -13.72
CA ALA A 4 20.73 -4.38 -12.80
C ALA A 4 21.30 -4.46 -11.38
N PRO A 5 21.13 -3.41 -10.54
CA PRO A 5 21.69 -3.43 -9.20
C PRO A 5 21.15 -4.65 -8.45
N ARG A 6 22.05 -5.43 -7.83
CA ARG A 6 21.65 -6.55 -6.98
C ARG A 6 21.33 -6.00 -5.60
N LEU A 7 20.10 -6.20 -5.16
CA LEU A 7 19.63 -5.70 -3.86
C LEU A 7 19.58 -6.84 -2.85
N ILE A 8 20.02 -6.54 -1.64
CA ILE A 8 19.80 -7.41 -0.48
C ILE A 8 18.53 -6.99 0.26
N SER A 9 17.98 -7.88 1.10
CA SER A 9 16.77 -7.61 1.89
C SER A 9 16.71 -6.22 2.57
N PRO A 10 17.77 -5.71 3.23
CA PRO A 10 17.74 -4.38 3.82
C PRO A 10 17.69 -3.25 2.76
N GLU A 11 18.43 -3.37 1.66
CA GLU A 11 18.38 -2.36 0.59
C GLU A 11 17.01 -2.34 -0.11
N ILE A 12 16.37 -3.50 -0.27
CA ILE A 12 14.98 -3.60 -0.74
C ILE A 12 14.06 -2.84 0.24
N ALA A 13 14.21 -3.10 1.53
CA ALA A 13 13.39 -2.45 2.56
C ALA A 13 13.52 -0.91 2.52
N GLU A 14 14.75 -0.40 2.40
CA GLU A 14 15.03 1.03 2.27
C GLU A 14 14.48 1.63 0.97
N THR A 15 14.69 0.95 -0.16
CA THR A 15 14.24 1.40 -1.49
C THR A 15 12.73 1.58 -1.55
N TYR A 16 11.97 0.66 -0.96
CA TYR A 16 10.51 0.70 -0.98
C TYR A 16 9.89 1.32 0.30
N GLY A 17 10.72 1.81 1.23
CA GLY A 17 10.26 2.41 2.49
C GLY A 17 9.42 1.47 3.37
N VAL A 18 9.69 0.17 3.30
CA VAL A 18 9.04 -0.90 4.08
C VAL A 18 9.98 -1.46 5.14
N SER A 19 9.44 -2.19 6.12
CA SER A 19 10.28 -2.82 7.14
C SER A 19 10.99 -4.06 6.58
N LEU A 20 12.20 -4.35 7.07
CA LEU A 20 12.92 -5.58 6.73
C LEU A 20 12.10 -6.85 7.08
N SER A 21 11.32 -6.78 8.17
CA SER A 21 10.39 -7.84 8.56
C SER A 21 9.29 -8.06 7.52
N THR A 22 8.76 -7.00 6.90
CA THR A 22 7.77 -7.11 5.82
C THR A 22 8.38 -7.81 4.60
N VAL A 23 9.59 -7.41 4.19
CA VAL A 23 10.27 -8.05 3.06
C VAL A 23 10.54 -9.53 3.35
N THR A 24 11.07 -9.85 4.53
CA THR A 24 11.49 -11.22 4.86
C THR A 24 10.37 -12.17 5.26
N LYS A 25 9.32 -11.70 5.96
CA LYS A 25 8.20 -12.54 6.43
C LYS A 25 7.00 -12.52 5.49
N THR A 26 6.80 -11.45 4.73
CA THR A 26 5.66 -11.34 3.82
C THR A 26 6.09 -11.57 2.38
N TRP A 27 7.03 -10.79 1.87
CA TRP A 27 7.37 -10.86 0.44
C TRP A 27 8.17 -12.12 0.10
N MET A 28 9.21 -12.45 0.86
CA MET A 28 10.04 -13.64 0.63
C MET A 28 9.32 -14.98 0.84
N GLN A 29 8.17 -14.97 1.53
CA GLN A 29 7.32 -16.15 1.68
C GLN A 29 6.35 -16.32 0.50
N HIS A 30 6.27 -15.32 -0.40
CA HIS A 30 5.40 -15.39 -1.55
C HIS A 30 5.93 -16.40 -2.57
N PRO A 31 5.08 -17.28 -3.13
CA PRO A 31 5.52 -18.29 -4.11
C PRO A 31 6.09 -17.67 -5.39
N GLU A 32 5.70 -16.43 -5.71
CA GLU A 32 6.18 -15.68 -6.89
C GLU A 32 7.39 -14.77 -6.58
N TRP A 33 7.92 -14.83 -5.35
CA TRP A 33 9.12 -14.06 -5.00
C TRP A 33 10.31 -14.50 -5.87
N PRO A 34 11.12 -13.56 -6.39
CA PRO A 34 12.25 -13.90 -7.24
C PRO A 34 13.25 -14.82 -6.55
N GLY A 35 13.78 -15.78 -7.30
CA GLY A 35 14.89 -16.60 -6.85
C GLY A 35 16.11 -15.75 -6.50
N SER A 36 16.87 -16.14 -5.48
CA SER A 36 18.10 -15.43 -5.13
C SER A 36 19.16 -15.61 -6.22
N THR A 37 19.66 -14.50 -6.76
CA THR A 37 20.74 -14.45 -7.77
C THR A 37 22.11 -14.75 -7.15
N GLY A 38 22.25 -14.57 -5.84
CA GLY A 38 23.52 -14.76 -5.15
C GLY A 38 23.40 -14.61 -3.63
N LYS A 39 24.56 -14.46 -2.98
CA LYS A 39 24.68 -14.17 -1.57
C LYS A 39 25.76 -13.12 -1.36
N ARG A 40 25.42 -12.06 -0.63
CA ARG A 40 26.34 -11.02 -0.18
C ARG A 40 26.47 -11.12 1.34
N GLY A 41 27.53 -11.80 1.78
CA GLY A 41 27.73 -12.15 3.18
C GLY A 41 26.62 -13.07 3.70
N ARG A 42 25.88 -12.62 4.74
CA ARG A 42 24.75 -13.38 5.30
C ARG A 42 23.43 -13.21 4.53
N PHE A 43 23.35 -12.22 3.64
CA PHE A 43 22.12 -11.87 2.95
C PHE A 43 22.05 -12.49 1.55
N LYS A 44 20.86 -12.90 1.14
CA LYS A 44 20.58 -13.31 -0.24
C LYS A 44 20.47 -12.07 -1.11
N GLU A 45 21.08 -12.13 -2.29
CA GLU A 45 20.97 -11.09 -3.31
C GLU A 45 19.84 -11.42 -4.27
N TYR A 46 19.10 -10.39 -4.66
CA TYR A 46 18.02 -10.49 -5.62
C TYR A 46 18.24 -9.45 -6.71
N ASP A 47 17.84 -9.80 -7.92
CA ASP A 47 17.83 -8.86 -9.04
C ASP A 47 16.84 -7.72 -8.77
N ALA A 48 17.29 -6.46 -8.83
CA ALA A 48 16.42 -5.32 -8.56
C ALA A 48 15.22 -5.26 -9.50
N ALA A 49 15.37 -5.61 -10.78
CA ALA A 49 14.28 -5.55 -11.74
C ALA A 49 13.24 -6.64 -11.45
N ALA A 50 13.68 -7.82 -11.03
CA ALA A 50 12.77 -8.89 -10.61
C ALA A 50 12.03 -8.54 -9.31
N VAL A 51 12.70 -7.91 -8.34
CA VAL A 51 12.07 -7.40 -7.13
C VAL A 51 11.10 -6.27 -7.45
N ASP A 52 11.48 -5.32 -8.31
CA ASP A 52 10.62 -4.21 -8.72
C ASP A 52 9.36 -4.72 -9.42
N LYS A 53 9.51 -5.68 -10.33
CA LYS A 53 8.36 -6.34 -10.96
C LYS A 53 7.46 -7.04 -9.95
N PHE A 54 8.03 -7.80 -9.01
CA PHE A 54 7.24 -8.42 -7.93
C PHE A 54 6.53 -7.36 -7.10
N VAL A 55 7.21 -6.27 -6.76
CA VAL A 55 6.62 -5.19 -5.99
C VAL A 55 5.49 -4.56 -6.79
N GLN A 56 5.68 -4.20 -8.05
CA GLN A 56 4.63 -3.65 -8.89
C GLN A 56 3.40 -4.57 -9.02
N ASP A 57 3.61 -5.89 -9.11
CA ASP A 57 2.55 -6.87 -9.35
C ASP A 57 1.83 -7.30 -8.06
N HIS A 58 2.55 -7.41 -6.92
CA HIS A 58 2.04 -8.02 -5.68
C HIS A 58 2.06 -7.11 -4.44
N ALA A 59 2.94 -6.10 -4.37
CA ALA A 59 3.16 -5.33 -3.14
C ALA A 59 2.86 -3.82 -3.27
N ALA A 60 2.89 -3.29 -4.47
CA ALA A 60 2.44 -1.97 -4.83
C ALA A 60 0.92 -2.05 -4.88
N ARG A 61 0.29 -1.96 -3.71
CA ARG A 61 -1.07 -1.41 -3.70
C ARG A 61 -0.97 -0.06 -4.41
N PRO A 62 -1.63 0.14 -5.55
CA PRO A 62 -1.55 1.39 -6.27
C PRO A 62 -1.85 2.50 -5.27
N THR A 63 -0.95 3.47 -5.18
CA THR A 63 -1.30 4.72 -4.52
C THR A 63 -2.22 5.38 -5.52
N VAL A 64 -3.50 5.02 -5.46
CA VAL A 64 -4.50 5.48 -6.40
C VAL A 64 -4.49 7.00 -6.32
N ASP A 65 -4.05 7.63 -7.41
CA ASP A 65 -4.03 9.07 -7.53
C ASP A 65 -5.48 9.52 -7.80
N LEU A 66 -6.26 9.60 -6.72
CA LEU A 66 -7.61 10.14 -6.79
C LEU A 66 -7.52 11.63 -7.06
N GLU A 67 -8.29 12.12 -8.03
CA GLU A 67 -8.37 13.55 -8.33
C GLU A 67 -8.89 14.29 -7.09
N PRO A 68 -8.13 15.24 -6.53
CA PRO A 68 -8.38 15.77 -5.19
C PRO A 68 -9.72 16.50 -5.06
N GLU A 69 -10.19 17.11 -6.15
CA GLU A 69 -11.42 17.91 -6.20
C GLU A 69 -12.64 17.12 -6.69
N ARG A 70 -12.41 15.93 -7.28
CA ARG A 70 -13.49 15.09 -7.77
C ARG A 70 -14.19 14.41 -6.61
N LEU A 71 -15.52 14.36 -6.70
CA LEU A 71 -16.38 13.62 -5.79
C LEU A 71 -16.52 12.18 -6.28
N TYR A 72 -16.15 11.22 -5.43
CA TYR A 72 -16.26 9.80 -5.70
C TYR A 72 -17.31 9.18 -4.78
N THR A 73 -18.13 8.29 -5.33
CA THR A 73 -19.01 7.41 -4.58
C THR A 73 -18.24 6.23 -3.99
N ALA A 74 -18.83 5.52 -3.02
CA ALA A 74 -18.19 4.32 -2.45
C ALA A 74 -17.90 3.24 -3.50
N GLN A 75 -18.73 3.13 -4.56
CA GLN A 75 -18.49 2.23 -5.68
C GLN A 75 -17.33 2.72 -6.54
N GLU A 76 -17.28 3.99 -6.92
CA GLU A 76 -16.16 4.51 -7.72
C GLU A 76 -14.82 4.41 -6.97
N LEU A 77 -14.82 4.52 -5.64
CA LEU A 77 -13.63 4.30 -4.83
C LEU A 77 -13.18 2.83 -4.86
N GLU A 78 -14.13 1.89 -4.80
CA GLU A 78 -13.84 0.46 -4.96
C GLU A 78 -13.34 0.13 -6.37
N GLU A 79 -13.96 0.70 -7.40
CA GLU A 79 -13.53 0.57 -8.80
C GLU A 79 -12.14 1.18 -9.04
N ALA A 80 -11.81 2.25 -8.31
CA ALA A 80 -10.48 2.86 -8.35
C ALA A 80 -9.41 2.01 -7.62
N ASP A 81 -9.76 0.87 -7.03
CA ASP A 81 -8.88 -0.07 -6.32
C ASP A 81 -8.08 0.58 -5.19
N ILE A 82 -8.70 1.45 -4.40
CA ILE A 82 -8.05 2.14 -3.27
C ILE A 82 -7.72 1.20 -2.08
N GLY A 83 -7.96 -0.11 -2.25
CA GLY A 83 -7.72 -1.13 -1.24
C GLY A 83 -8.75 -1.17 -0.11
N VAL A 84 -9.92 -0.56 -0.29
CA VAL A 84 -11.14 -0.73 0.52
C VAL A 84 -12.37 -0.89 -0.37
N THR A 85 -13.29 -1.77 0.01
CA THR A 85 -14.53 -2.02 -0.75
C THR A 85 -15.63 -1.03 -0.37
N ALA A 86 -16.64 -0.84 -1.22
CA ALA A 86 -17.78 0.01 -0.91
C ALA A 86 -18.52 -0.47 0.35
N GLY A 87 -18.56 -1.78 0.58
CA GLY A 87 -19.11 -2.39 1.79
C GLY A 87 -18.34 -1.99 3.04
N THR A 88 -17.01 -2.04 3.01
CA THR A 88 -16.16 -1.59 4.12
C THR A 88 -16.32 -0.09 4.37
N ILE A 89 -16.40 0.74 3.34
CA ILE A 89 -16.60 2.20 3.48
C ILE A 89 -17.92 2.49 4.20
N ARG A 90 -19.02 1.83 3.80
CA ARG A 90 -20.33 1.97 4.46
C ARG A 90 -20.29 1.50 5.92
N ALA A 91 -19.66 0.35 6.18
CA ALA A 91 -19.54 -0.20 7.53
C ALA A 91 -18.68 0.67 8.45
N ASP A 92 -17.57 1.20 7.94
CA ASP A 92 -16.68 2.10 8.68
C ASP A 92 -17.34 3.47 8.89
N ARG A 93 -18.20 3.94 7.98
CA ARG A 93 -19.01 5.14 8.22
C ARG A 93 -19.92 4.91 9.42
N SER A 94 -20.65 3.80 9.47
CA SER A 94 -21.53 3.49 10.62
C SER A 94 -20.78 3.34 11.95
N ARG A 95 -19.45 3.21 11.92
CA ARG A 95 -18.58 3.09 13.09
C ARG A 95 -17.76 4.36 13.36
N ASP A 96 -18.05 5.47 12.67
CA ASP A 96 -17.31 6.73 12.72
C ASP A 96 -15.79 6.59 12.46
N ARG A 97 -15.40 5.54 11.72
CA ARG A 97 -14.02 5.25 11.29
C ARG A 97 -13.73 5.72 9.86
N TRP A 98 -14.73 6.29 9.21
CA TRP A 98 -14.67 6.88 7.87
C TRP A 98 -15.18 8.32 7.93
N PRO A 99 -14.56 9.27 7.20
CA PRO A 99 -14.99 10.67 7.19
C PRO A 99 -16.45 10.82 6.74
N GLU A 100 -17.06 11.92 7.18
CA GLU A 100 -18.38 12.30 6.70
C GLU A 100 -18.34 12.59 5.19
N PRO A 101 -19.40 12.27 4.45
CA PRO A 101 -19.47 12.57 3.02
C PRO A 101 -19.48 14.08 2.78
N ASP A 102 -18.60 14.54 1.90
CA ASP A 102 -18.52 15.94 1.45
C ASP A 102 -19.77 16.37 0.67
N ASN A 103 -20.46 15.42 0.03
CA ASN A 103 -21.67 15.69 -0.72
C ASN A 103 -22.65 14.51 -0.61
N THR A 104 -23.90 14.81 -0.28
CA THR A 104 -24.99 13.82 -0.15
C THR A 104 -26.13 14.09 -1.14
N ALA A 105 -25.83 14.75 -2.27
CA ALA A 105 -26.84 15.08 -3.28
C ALA A 105 -27.52 13.81 -3.79
N HIS A 106 -28.85 13.88 -3.90
CA HIS A 106 -29.71 12.78 -4.34
C HIS A 106 -29.65 11.52 -3.45
N GLY A 107 -29.29 11.66 -2.18
CA GLY A 107 -29.24 10.54 -1.22
C GLY A 107 -28.03 9.62 -1.41
N VAL A 108 -27.04 10.03 -2.21
CA VAL A 108 -25.80 9.29 -2.42
C VAL A 108 -24.65 9.98 -1.70
N ASN A 109 -24.00 9.25 -0.81
CA ASN A 109 -22.81 9.72 -0.11
C ASN A 109 -21.60 9.76 -1.07
N ARG A 110 -20.99 10.93 -1.20
CA ARG A 110 -19.80 11.19 -2.03
C ARG A 110 -18.72 11.86 -1.21
N TRP A 111 -17.48 11.49 -1.47
CA TRP A 111 -16.29 12.04 -0.81
C TRP A 111 -15.35 12.63 -1.84
N ARG A 112 -14.68 13.73 -1.51
CA ARG A 112 -13.62 14.27 -2.36
C ARG A 112 -12.42 13.32 -2.36
N GLY A 113 -11.73 13.21 -3.50
CA GLY A 113 -10.48 12.44 -3.59
C GLY A 113 -9.47 12.86 -2.51
N SER A 114 -9.37 14.17 -2.22
CA SER A 114 -8.52 14.70 -1.15
C SER A 114 -8.90 14.18 0.25
N THR A 115 -10.19 14.14 0.59
CA THR A 115 -10.71 13.60 1.86
C THR A 115 -10.37 12.10 2.01
N VAL A 116 -10.53 11.34 0.93
CA VAL A 116 -10.24 9.89 0.92
C VAL A 116 -8.73 9.64 1.02
N THR A 117 -7.92 10.35 0.23
CA THR A 117 -6.45 10.25 0.25
C THR A 117 -5.90 10.63 1.62
N GLN A 118 -6.44 11.66 2.27
CA GLN A 118 -6.03 12.05 3.63
C GLN A 118 -6.42 10.97 4.66
N THR A 119 -7.62 10.39 4.55
CA THR A 119 -8.08 9.30 5.40
C THR A 119 -7.20 8.05 5.24
N MET A 120 -6.87 7.69 4.00
CA MET A 120 -5.97 6.60 3.69
C MET A 120 -4.55 6.84 4.22
N SER A 121 -4.06 8.07 4.10
CA SER A 121 -2.76 8.47 4.66
C SER A 121 -2.74 8.32 6.20
N LYS A 122 -3.81 8.75 6.89
CA LYS A 122 -3.95 8.55 8.35
C LYS A 122 -4.01 7.07 8.72
N ARG A 123 -4.74 6.24 7.97
CA ARG A 123 -4.76 4.78 8.16
C ARG A 123 -3.39 4.13 7.96
N ARG A 124 -2.63 4.59 6.96
CA ARG A 124 -1.27 4.11 6.69
C ARG A 124 -0.31 4.47 7.82
N SER A 125 -0.43 5.68 8.39
CA SER A 125 0.35 6.10 9.55
C SER A 125 0.02 5.31 10.82
N TYR A 126 -1.26 4.98 11.08
CA TYR A 126 -1.62 4.21 12.27
C TYR A 126 -1.02 2.79 12.27
N ARG A 127 -0.88 2.14 11.11
CA ARG A 127 -0.14 0.87 10.98
C ARG A 127 1.37 1.02 11.17
N ARG A 128 1.93 2.21 11.00
CA ARG A 128 3.36 2.50 11.21
C ARG A 128 3.68 2.73 12.69
N SER A 129 2.70 3.13 13.49
CA SER A 129 2.87 3.40 14.92
C SER A 129 2.67 2.19 15.84
N SER A 130 2.13 1.07 15.36
CA SER A 130 1.90 -0.14 16.19
C SER A 130 3.13 -1.05 16.36
N HIS A 131 4.36 -0.54 16.23
CA HIS A 131 5.59 -1.30 16.53
C HIS A 131 6.68 -0.42 17.17
N GLY A 132 6.30 0.48 18.08
CA GLY A 132 7.26 1.40 18.70
C GLY A 132 6.82 1.95 20.05
N ASP A 133 6.15 1.14 20.87
CA ASP A 133 5.90 1.48 22.27
C ASP A 133 6.21 0.24 23.13
N GLU A 134 7.48 0.11 23.47
CA GLU A 134 7.97 -0.68 24.59
C GLU A 134 8.98 0.25 25.29
N GLU A 135 8.49 0.98 26.30
CA GLU A 135 9.29 1.57 27.39
C GLU A 135 8.96 0.83 28.69
#